data_AF-A0A8H4J7X4-F1
#
_entry.id   AF-A0A8H4J7X4-F1
#
_cell.length_a   1.000
_cell.length_b   1.000
_cell.length_c   1.000
_cell.angle_alpha   90.00
_cell.angle_beta   90.00
_cell.angle_gamma   90.00
#
_symmetry.space_group_name_H-M   'P 1'
#
loop_
_entity.id
_entity.type
_entity.pdbx_description
1 polymer ?
#
loop_
_entity_poly.entity_id
_entity_poly.type
_entity_poly.pdbx_seq_one_letter_code
_entity_poly.pdbx_strand_id
1 'polypeptide(L)'
;MTFTEKIEQFFTSRPNSLVPGKTLARLISIVPQSNNEMWGLNMAMHYGQGALAGVIRAVMSYNGVRGPFADFMFTGIRLFIDQTLENFTGVGALP
;
A
#
# COMPACT_ATOMS: atom_id res chain seq x y z
N MET A 1 6.24 -4.44 -0.59
CA MET A 1 7.28 -5.46 -0.45
C MET A 1 8.49 -4.87 0.23
N THR A 2 9.04 -5.59 1.19
CA THR A 2 10.26 -5.27 1.92
C THR A 2 11.47 -5.90 1.22
N PHE A 3 12.66 -5.42 1.57
CA PHE A 3 13.92 -5.96 1.05
C PHE A 3 14.11 -7.43 1.43
N THR A 4 13.77 -7.81 2.67
CA THR A 4 13.86 -9.19 3.15
C THR A 4 12.94 -10.13 2.37
N GLU A 5 11.70 -9.71 2.07
CA GLU A 5 10.79 -10.49 1.24
C GLU A 5 11.36 -10.71 -0.17
N LYS A 6 12.08 -9.73 -0.72
CA LYS A 6 12.69 -9.88 -2.05
C LYS A 6 13.84 -10.88 -2.05
N ILE A 7 14.63 -10.92 -0.97
CA ILE A 7 15.67 -11.94 -0.76
C ILE A 7 15.04 -13.32 -0.62
N GLU A 8 14.00 -13.46 0.22
CA GLU A 8 13.26 -14.72 0.36
C GLU A 8 12.75 -15.21 -1.00
N GLN A 9 12.09 -14.35 -1.77
CA GLN A 9 11.57 -14.69 -3.10
C GLN A 9 12.67 -15.14 -4.06
N PHE A 10 13.86 -14.55 -3.97
CA PHE A 10 15.01 -14.97 -4.77
C PHE A 10 15.41 -16.42 -4.48
N PHE A 11 15.43 -16.82 -3.20
CA PHE A 11 15.77 -18.19 -2.82
C PHE A 11 14.63 -19.19 -2.96
N THR A 12 13.39 -18.76 -2.76
CA THR A 12 12.20 -19.65 -2.72
C THR A 12 11.42 -19.70 -4.03
N SER A 13 11.73 -18.81 -4.99
CA SER A 13 10.93 -18.59 -6.20
C SER A 13 9.46 -18.24 -5.91
N ARG A 14 9.15 -17.78 -4.69
CA ARG A 14 7.79 -17.35 -4.32
C ARG A 14 7.36 -16.16 -5.20
N PRO A 15 6.13 -16.15 -5.73
CA PRO A 15 5.65 -15.06 -6.55
C PRO A 15 5.46 -13.75 -5.75
N ASN A 16 5.51 -12.61 -6.45
CA ASN A 16 5.28 -11.29 -5.84
C ASN A 16 3.85 -11.16 -5.31
N SER A 17 3.67 -10.43 -4.21
CA SER A 17 2.34 -9.98 -3.77
C SER A 17 1.84 -8.84 -4.64
N LEU A 18 0.61 -8.97 -5.14
CA LEU A 18 -0.12 -7.95 -5.90
C LEU A 18 -1.38 -7.49 -5.15
N VAL A 19 -1.38 -7.62 -3.83
CA VAL A 19 -2.50 -7.21 -2.97
C VAL A 19 -2.88 -5.75 -3.20
N PRO A 20 -1.95 -4.77 -3.23
CA PRO A 20 -2.30 -3.38 -3.52
C PRO A 20 -3.02 -3.21 -4.86
N GLY A 21 -2.54 -3.88 -5.93
CA GLY A 21 -3.20 -3.86 -7.23
C GLY A 21 -4.61 -4.46 -7.22
N LYS A 22 -4.80 -5.57 -6.49
CA LYS A 22 -6.12 -6.20 -6.31
C LYS A 22 -7.07 -5.31 -5.49
N THR A 23 -6.57 -4.65 -4.45
CA THR A 23 -7.32 -3.68 -3.65
C THR A 23 -7.79 -2.53 -4.52
N LEU A 24 -6.90 -1.94 -5.34
CA LEU A 24 -7.29 -0.88 -6.25
C LEU A 24 -8.30 -1.36 -7.29
N ALA A 25 -8.07 -2.50 -7.95
CA ALA A 25 -8.99 -3.12 -8.89
C ALA A 25 -10.40 -3.25 -8.31
N ARG A 26 -10.52 -3.74 -7.06
CA ARG A 26 -11.80 -3.84 -6.35
C ARG A 26 -12.39 -2.48 -6.02
N LEU A 27 -11.58 -1.53 -5.56
CA LEU A 27 -12.03 -0.18 -5.19
C LEU A 27 -12.64 0.58 -6.37
N ILE A 28 -12.07 0.43 -7.56
CA ILE A 28 -12.55 1.11 -8.78
C ILE A 28 -13.32 0.18 -9.73
N SER A 29 -13.64 -1.04 -9.28
CA SER A 29 -14.42 -2.04 -10.03
C SER A 29 -13.87 -2.38 -11.43
N ILE A 30 -12.54 -2.51 -11.55
CA ILE A 30 -11.87 -2.94 -12.79
C ILE A 30 -11.39 -4.38 -12.67
N VAL A 31 -11.53 -5.16 -13.75
CA VAL A 31 -10.97 -6.52 -13.86
C VAL A 31 -9.76 -6.49 -14.81
N PRO A 32 -8.52 -6.56 -14.29
CA PRO A 32 -7.33 -6.57 -15.14
C PRO A 32 -7.29 -7.82 -16.02
N GLN A 33 -7.05 -7.63 -17.31
CA GLN A 33 -7.03 -8.67 -18.34
C GLN A 33 -5.62 -9.27 -18.55
N SER A 34 -4.59 -8.59 -18.04
CA SER A 34 -3.20 -9.03 -18.18
C SER A 34 -2.36 -8.79 -16.92
N ASN A 35 -1.23 -9.48 -16.84
CA ASN A 35 -0.25 -9.27 -15.76
C ASN A 35 0.33 -7.84 -15.79
N ASN A 36 0.46 -7.23 -16.97
CA ASN A 36 0.96 -5.86 -17.10
C ASN A 36 -0.04 -4.84 -16.57
N GLU A 37 -1.34 -5.04 -16.83
CA GLU A 37 -2.40 -4.21 -16.24
C GLU A 37 -2.44 -4.34 -14.72
N MET A 38 -2.35 -5.57 -14.19
CA MET A 38 -2.28 -5.80 -12.75
C MET A 38 -1.05 -5.13 -12.13
N TRP A 39 0.10 -5.18 -12.80
CA TRP A 39 1.31 -4.49 -12.36
C TRP A 39 1.11 -2.96 -12.35
N GLY A 40 0.48 -2.41 -13.39
CA GLY A 40 0.14 -0.99 -13.46
C GLY A 40 -0.78 -0.54 -12.33
N LEU A 41 -1.84 -1.31 -12.04
CA LEU A 41 -2.73 -1.07 -10.90
C LEU A 41 -1.98 -1.15 -9.58
N ASN A 42 -1.07 -2.11 -9.43
CA ASN A 42 -0.25 -2.25 -8.23
C ASN A 42 0.66 -1.03 -7.99
N MET A 43 1.29 -0.52 -9.05
CA MET A 43 2.09 0.71 -8.96
C MET A 43 1.21 1.94 -8.68
N ALA A 44 0.08 2.07 -9.39
CA ALA A 44 -0.86 3.16 -9.18
C ALA A 44 -1.36 3.23 -7.74
N MET A 45 -1.67 2.08 -7.13
CA MET A 45 -2.06 2.01 -5.73
C MET A 45 -0.94 2.51 -4.79
N HIS A 46 0.28 2.01 -4.98
CA HIS A 46 1.43 2.41 -4.15
C HIS A 46 1.72 3.92 -4.22
N TYR A 47 1.80 4.47 -5.43
CA TYR A 47 2.07 5.90 -5.60
C TYR A 47 0.87 6.76 -5.20
N GLY A 48 -0.34 6.33 -5.52
CA GLY A 48 -1.58 7.04 -5.17
C GLY A 48 -1.79 7.12 -3.66
N GLN A 49 -1.72 6.00 -2.94
CA GLN A 49 -1.76 6.00 -1.48
C GLN A 49 -0.62 6.82 -0.88
N GLY A 50 0.60 6.72 -1.45
CA GLY A 50 1.74 7.52 -1.01
C GLY A 50 1.48 9.02 -1.12
N ALA A 51 0.94 9.48 -2.24
CA ALA A 51 0.60 10.88 -2.47
C ALA A 51 -0.51 11.36 -1.52
N LEU A 52 -1.59 10.58 -1.38
CA LEU A 52 -2.71 10.91 -0.49
C LEU A 52 -2.29 10.93 0.99
N ALA A 53 -1.54 9.93 1.43
CA ALA A 53 -0.98 9.92 2.79
C ALA A 53 0.02 11.08 2.98
N GLY A 54 0.75 11.46 1.94
CA GLY A 54 1.64 12.63 1.94
C GLY A 54 0.92 13.94 2.29
N VAL A 55 -0.33 14.11 1.86
CA VAL A 55 -1.16 15.26 2.26
C VAL A 55 -1.39 15.28 3.77
N ILE A 56 -1.68 14.11 4.37
CA ILE A 56 -1.82 13.98 5.84
C ILE A 56 -0.50 14.37 6.52
N ARG A 57 0.63 13.87 6.01
CA ARG A 57 1.96 14.24 6.55
C ARG A 57 2.24 15.73 6.44
N ALA A 58 1.83 16.36 5.35
CA ALA A 58 1.97 17.80 5.14
C ALA A 58 1.13 18.60 6.14
N VAL A 59 -0.12 18.19 6.38
CA VAL A 59 -1.00 18.81 7.39
C VAL A 59 -0.43 18.63 8.80
N MET A 60 0.07 17.44 9.15
CA MET A 60 0.77 17.21 10.42
C MET A 60 1.96 18.18 10.58
N SER A 61 2.80 18.29 9.54
CA SER A 61 3.94 19.20 9.53
C SER A 61 3.49 20.64 9.71
N TYR A 62 2.50 21.11 8.94
CA TYR A 62 1.97 22.47 9.03
C TYR A 62 1.52 22.83 10.45
N ASN A 63 0.89 21.89 11.16
CA ASN A 63 0.44 22.06 12.54
C ASN A 63 1.54 21.82 13.61
N GLY A 64 2.82 21.76 13.20
CA GLY A 64 3.95 21.60 14.12
C GLY A 64 4.26 20.16 14.54
N VAL A 65 3.49 19.17 14.07
CA VAL A 65 3.73 17.74 14.34
C VAL A 65 4.86 17.24 13.43
N ARG A 66 6.09 17.42 13.92
CA ARG A 66 7.35 17.13 13.21
C ARG A 66 8.30 16.29 14.07
N GLY A 67 9.36 15.78 13.44
CA GLY A 67 10.39 14.97 14.09
C GLY A 67 10.10 13.47 14.11
N PRO A 68 11.00 12.68 14.70
CA PRO A 68 11.01 11.22 14.56
C PRO A 68 9.75 10.55 15.12
N PHE A 69 9.14 11.11 16.18
CA PHE A 69 7.89 10.59 16.72
C PHE A 69 6.71 10.81 15.78
N ALA A 70 6.67 11.95 15.08
CA ALA A 70 5.66 12.21 14.06
C ALA A 70 5.78 11.24 12.87
N ASP A 71 7.00 10.89 12.48
CA ASP A 71 7.26 9.93 11.40
C ASP A 71 6.88 8.49 11.82
N PHE A 72 7.12 8.13 13.08
CA PHE A 72 6.64 6.88 13.66
C PHE A 72 5.09 6.81 13.64
N MET A 73 4.41 7.83 14.15
CA MET A 73 2.95 7.90 14.10
C MET A 73 2.42 7.84 12.67
N PHE A 74 3.07 8.56 11.75
CA PHE A 74 2.69 8.55 10.34
C PHE A 74 2.85 7.17 9.70
N THR A 75 3.83 6.38 10.12
CA THR A 75 3.93 4.97 9.72
C THR A 75 2.70 4.18 10.16
N GLY A 76 2.24 4.37 11.40
CA GLY A 76 0.99 3.78 11.89
C GLY A 76 -0.24 4.20 11.08
N ILE A 77 -0.34 5.49 10.72
CA ILE A 77 -1.42 6.00 9.83
C ILE A 77 -1.39 5.28 8.49
N ARG A 78 -0.22 5.10 7.88
CA ARG A 78 -0.08 4.40 6.60
C ARG A 78 -0.53 2.94 6.69
N LEU A 79 -0.10 2.22 7.73
CA LEU A 79 -0.54 0.84 7.98
C LEU A 79 -2.06 0.75 8.18
N PHE A 80 -2.64 1.69 8.92
CA PHE A 80 -4.08 1.73 9.14
C PHE A 80 -4.86 1.95 7.84
N ILE A 81 -4.42 2.89 6.99
CA ILE A 81 -5.03 3.12 5.66
C ILE A 81 -4.98 1.84 4.82
N ASP A 82 -3.83 1.18 4.80
CA ASP A 82 -3.63 -0.04 4.00
C ASP A 82 -4.57 -1.15 4.46
N GLN A 83 -4.54 -1.48 5.75
CA GLN A 83 -5.39 -2.53 6.32
C GLN A 83 -6.87 -2.23 6.15
N THR A 84 -7.27 -0.95 6.29
CA THR A 84 -8.65 -0.53 6.10
C THR A 84 -9.10 -0.80 4.66
N LEU A 85 -8.30 -0.41 3.67
CA LEU A 85 -8.64 -0.60 2.26
C LEU A 85 -8.63 -2.08 1.86
N GLU A 86 -7.63 -2.84 2.29
CA GLU A 86 -7.54 -4.28 2.02
C GLU A 86 -8.72 -5.04 2.63
N ASN A 87 -9.07 -4.77 3.90
CA ASN A 87 -10.21 -5.39 4.56
C ASN A 87 -11.54 -4.97 3.92
N PHE A 88 -11.70 -3.67 3.64
CA PHE A 88 -12.92 -3.13 3.03
C PHE A 88 -13.19 -3.75 1.66
N THR A 89 -12.14 -4.00 0.88
CA THR A 89 -12.24 -4.61 -0.45
C THR A 89 -12.31 -6.14 -0.40
N GLY A 90 -12.20 -6.75 0.78
CA GLY A 90 -12.14 -8.21 0.97
C GLY A 90 -10.91 -8.87 0.36
N VAL A 91 -9.86 -8.10 0.06
CA VAL A 91 -8.59 -8.59 -0.48
C VAL A 91 -7.65 -8.99 0.66
N GLY A 92 -7.75 -8.30 1.79
CA GLY A 92 -6.96 -8.59 2.98
C GLY A 92 -7.26 -9.97 3.55
N ALA A 93 -6.25 -10.58 4.17
CA ALA A 93 -6.46 -11.76 4.99
C ALA A 93 -7.22 -11.33 6.26
N LEU A 94 -8.38 -11.94 6.50
CA LEU A 94 -9.07 -11.79 7.78
C LEU A 94 -8.18 -12.35 8.90
N PRO A 95 -8.01 -11.64 10.02
CA PRO A 95 -7.25 -12.14 11.17
C PRO A 95 -7.90 -13.38 11.81
#